data_AF-A0A5B8JWZ7-F1
#
_entry.id   AF-A0A5B8JWZ7-F1
#
_cell.length_a   1.000
_cell.length_b   1.000
_cell.length_c   1.000
_cell.angle_alpha   90.00
_cell.angle_beta   90.00
_cell.angle_gamma   90.00
#
_symmetry.space_group_name_H-M   'P 1'
#
loop_
_entity.id
_entity.type
_entity.pdbx_description
1 polymer ?
#
loop_
_entity_poly.entity_id
_entity_poly.type
_entity_poly.pdbx_seq_one_letter_code
_entity_poly.pdbx_strand_id
1 'polypeptide(L)'
;MNRTLTEYNGRERNFNKEVALEYIDTIVNFLREKVKESNCKGLIVGISGGIDSALVYALAKKAFPNNALGVIMPIDGMEHDLGHISELEESMNAKFITVNLKQTFDSILKTVDIEDKMSISNIKPRLRMTSLYAIAQSKRYLVCGTDNKDEYFIGYFTKYGDGGVDLLPIVHLTKSEVKYLSKLLNVPEVIINKKPSAGLWEGQSDEDELSFSYDDLDFYLDHINNNVIINKYLDKNVIEKIERMHKNSEHKRQSAYKPLDINKK
;
A
#
# COMPACT_ATOMS: atom_id res chain seq x y z
N MET A 1 23.54 11.89 16.43
CA MET A 1 23.69 11.13 15.17
C MET A 1 22.29 10.94 14.62
N ASN A 2 22.01 11.37 13.39
CA ASN A 2 20.74 11.04 12.73
C ASN A 2 20.70 9.53 12.54
N ARG A 3 19.98 8.83 13.42
CA ARG A 3 19.80 7.38 13.30
C ARG A 3 18.84 7.13 12.12
N THR A 4 19.27 6.34 11.14
CA THR A 4 18.44 5.95 9.99
C THR A 4 17.84 4.57 10.23
N LEU A 5 16.65 4.30 9.66
CA LEU A 5 16.02 2.99 9.73
C LEU A 5 16.83 1.95 8.95
N THR A 6 17.33 2.37 7.78
CA THR A 6 18.10 1.56 6.86
C THR A 6 19.51 2.14 6.68
N GLU A 7 20.52 1.27 6.72
CA GLU A 7 21.91 1.58 6.42
C GLU A 7 22.43 0.63 5.34
N TYR A 8 23.27 1.15 4.43
CA TYR A 8 23.83 0.38 3.33
C TYR A 8 25.35 0.25 3.42
N ASN A 9 25.86 -0.97 3.23
CA ASN A 9 27.27 -1.25 2.94
C ASN A 9 27.36 -1.77 1.50
N GLY A 10 27.58 -0.85 0.55
CA GLY A 10 27.38 -1.17 -0.87
C GLY A 10 25.91 -1.46 -1.15
N ARG A 11 25.57 -2.66 -1.66
CA ARG A 11 24.18 -3.11 -1.84
C ARG A 11 23.61 -3.88 -0.65
N GLU A 12 24.46 -4.24 0.31
CA GLU A 12 24.02 -4.94 1.52
C GLU A 12 23.28 -3.97 2.43
N ARG A 13 22.12 -4.41 2.95
CA ARG A 13 21.21 -3.60 3.74
C ARG A 13 21.17 -4.09 5.18
N ASN A 14 21.27 -3.16 6.13
CA ASN A 14 21.10 -3.40 7.55
C ASN A 14 19.99 -2.52 8.12
N PHE A 15 19.15 -3.10 8.98
CA PHE A 15 18.05 -2.39 9.63
C PHE A 15 18.34 -2.10 11.10
N ASN A 16 18.04 -0.88 11.53
CA ASN A 16 18.12 -0.51 12.93
C ASN A 16 16.81 -0.84 13.65
N LYS A 17 16.83 -1.87 14.51
CA LYS A 17 15.65 -2.32 15.27
C LYS A 17 15.07 -1.25 16.20
N GLU A 18 15.93 -0.46 16.86
CA GLU A 18 15.49 0.58 17.80
C GLU A 18 14.70 1.66 17.05
N VAL A 19 15.26 2.15 15.94
CA VAL A 19 14.59 3.14 15.06
C VAL A 19 13.30 2.57 14.47
N ALA A 20 13.27 1.29 14.09
CA ALA A 20 12.07 0.65 13.56
C ALA A 20 10.93 0.64 14.59
N LEU A 21 11.23 0.32 15.85
CA LEU A 21 10.24 0.33 16.93
C LEU A 21 9.74 1.74 17.24
N GLU A 22 10.66 2.73 17.30
CA GLU A 22 10.31 4.15 17.45
C GLU A 22 9.41 4.65 16.31
N TYR A 23 9.69 4.23 15.08
CA TYR A 23 8.89 4.61 13.92
C TYR A 23 7.53 3.93 13.88
N ILE A 24 7.43 2.65 14.29
CA ILE A 24 6.13 1.98 14.50
C ILE A 24 5.26 2.78 15.49
N ASP A 25 5.82 3.23 16.61
CA ASP A 25 5.08 4.02 17.59
C ASP A 25 4.70 5.39 17.03
N THR A 26 5.55 5.99 16.18
CA THR A 26 5.24 7.22 15.44
C THR A 26 4.02 7.03 14.52
N ILE A 27 3.98 5.95 13.73
CA ILE A 27 2.85 5.65 12.85
C ILE A 27 1.57 5.40 13.67
N VAL A 28 1.67 4.63 14.75
CA VAL A 28 0.53 4.33 15.63
C VAL A 28 -0.05 5.60 16.25
N ASN A 29 0.80 6.54 16.68
CA ASN A 29 0.36 7.82 17.22
C ASN A 29 -0.28 8.69 16.14
N PHE A 30 0.31 8.76 14.93
CA PHE A 30 -0.30 9.43 13.78
C PHE A 30 -1.71 8.91 13.49
N LEU A 31 -1.90 7.58 13.46
CA LEU A 31 -3.21 6.96 13.25
C LEU A 31 -4.22 7.37 14.34
N ARG A 32 -3.80 7.36 15.61
CA ARG A 32 -4.64 7.76 16.75
C ARG A 32 -5.06 9.23 16.67
N GLU A 33 -4.11 10.10 16.36
CA GLU A 33 -4.33 11.53 16.21
C GLU A 33 -5.32 11.83 15.09
N LYS A 34 -5.14 11.24 13.90
CA LYS A 34 -6.04 11.51 12.77
C LYS A 34 -7.46 11.03 13.00
N VAL A 35 -7.64 9.85 13.59
CA VAL A 35 -9.00 9.39 13.96
C VAL A 35 -9.65 10.34 14.97
N LYS A 36 -8.89 10.85 15.95
CA LYS A 36 -9.39 11.83 16.94
C LYS A 36 -9.76 13.16 16.29
N GLU A 37 -8.87 13.72 15.46
CA GLU A 37 -9.08 15.00 14.75
C GLU A 37 -10.32 14.95 13.84
N SER A 38 -10.54 13.82 13.16
CA SER A 38 -11.69 13.62 12.28
C SER A 38 -12.99 13.23 13.00
N ASN A 39 -12.99 13.20 14.35
CA ASN A 39 -14.13 12.73 15.15
C ASN A 39 -14.66 11.34 14.72
N CYS A 40 -13.74 10.48 14.28
CA CYS A 40 -14.01 9.12 13.86
C CYS A 40 -13.79 8.14 15.03
N LYS A 41 -14.21 6.89 14.84
CA LYS A 41 -14.20 5.84 15.86
C LYS A 41 -13.08 4.81 15.68
N GLY A 42 -12.50 4.73 14.50
CA GLY A 42 -11.63 3.62 14.14
C GLY A 42 -11.14 3.67 12.70
N LEU A 43 -10.60 2.54 12.27
CA LEU A 43 -9.91 2.38 11.00
C LEU A 43 -10.45 1.16 10.25
N ILE A 44 -10.46 1.24 8.93
CA ILE A 44 -10.77 0.12 8.04
C ILE A 44 -9.63 -0.09 7.05
N VAL A 45 -9.32 -1.36 6.76
CA VAL A 45 -8.23 -1.76 5.86
C VAL A 45 -8.76 -2.82 4.89
N GLY A 46 -8.49 -2.67 3.60
CA GLY A 46 -8.69 -3.75 2.62
C GLY A 46 -7.61 -4.81 2.76
N ILE A 47 -8.00 -6.07 2.97
CA ILE A 47 -7.08 -7.20 3.16
C ILE A 47 -6.98 -7.99 1.85
N SER A 48 -5.79 -7.99 1.23
CA SER A 48 -5.51 -8.68 -0.03
C SER A 48 -4.76 -10.01 0.13
N GLY A 49 -4.28 -10.32 1.33
CA GLY A 49 -3.33 -11.42 1.56
C GLY A 49 -1.88 -11.06 1.17
N GLY A 50 -1.63 -9.81 0.78
CA GLY A 50 -0.29 -9.26 0.56
C GLY A 50 0.28 -8.54 1.79
N ILE A 51 1.60 -8.36 1.80
CA ILE A 51 2.35 -7.85 2.95
C ILE A 51 1.97 -6.43 3.36
N ASP A 52 1.71 -5.54 2.39
CA ASP A 52 1.42 -4.13 2.68
C ASP A 52 0.12 -4.00 3.49
N SER A 53 -0.94 -4.69 3.05
CA SER A 53 -2.21 -4.73 3.78
C SER A 53 -2.11 -5.38 5.16
N ALA A 54 -1.26 -6.41 5.29
CA ALA A 54 -1.04 -7.08 6.57
C ALA A 54 -0.32 -6.17 7.57
N LEU A 55 0.72 -5.45 7.14
CA LEU A 55 1.41 -4.46 7.97
C LEU A 55 0.46 -3.33 8.40
N VAL A 56 -0.29 -2.77 7.46
CA VAL A 56 -1.25 -1.68 7.76
C VAL A 56 -2.32 -2.16 8.72
N TYR A 57 -2.82 -3.38 8.58
CA TYR A 57 -3.77 -3.95 9.54
C TYR A 57 -3.14 -4.13 10.93
N ALA A 58 -1.91 -4.64 11.02
CA ALA A 58 -1.22 -4.81 12.29
C ALA A 58 -1.01 -3.45 13.01
N LEU A 59 -0.62 -2.41 12.27
CA LEU A 59 -0.51 -1.04 12.77
C LEU A 59 -1.87 -0.48 13.23
N ALA A 60 -2.92 -0.66 12.43
CA ALA A 60 -4.28 -0.24 12.77
C ALA A 60 -4.80 -0.96 14.02
N LYS A 61 -4.55 -2.27 14.16
CA LYS A 61 -4.92 -3.08 15.33
C LYS A 61 -4.16 -2.63 16.58
N LYS A 62 -2.86 -2.33 16.47
CA LYS A 62 -2.06 -1.76 17.56
C LYS A 62 -2.56 -0.37 17.99
N ALA A 63 -2.99 0.45 17.04
CA ALA A 63 -3.57 1.77 17.30
C ALA A 63 -4.97 1.68 17.95
N PHE A 64 -5.82 0.80 17.43
CA PHE A 64 -7.23 0.64 17.79
C PHE A 64 -7.62 -0.85 17.98
N PRO A 65 -7.28 -1.48 19.11
CA PRO A 65 -7.47 -2.93 19.31
C PRO A 65 -8.90 -3.44 19.08
N ASN A 66 -9.89 -2.59 19.38
CA ASN A 66 -11.32 -2.90 19.29
C ASN A 66 -12.02 -2.23 18.08
N ASN A 67 -11.35 -1.31 17.38
CA ASN A 67 -11.95 -0.49 16.31
C ASN A 67 -11.09 -0.50 15.02
N ALA A 68 -10.43 -1.62 14.74
CA ALA A 68 -9.71 -1.86 13.49
C ALA A 68 -10.39 -2.99 12.72
N LEU A 69 -10.95 -2.68 11.55
CA LEU A 69 -11.70 -3.61 10.72
C LEU A 69 -10.92 -3.99 9.46
N GLY A 70 -10.66 -5.29 9.27
CA GLY A 70 -10.18 -5.82 7.99
C GLY A 70 -11.36 -6.25 7.11
N VAL A 71 -11.28 -5.94 5.82
CA VAL A 71 -12.29 -6.32 4.80
C VAL A 71 -11.63 -7.07 3.66
N ILE A 72 -12.07 -8.29 3.44
CA ILE A 72 -11.64 -9.15 2.33
C ILE A 72 -12.62 -8.91 1.17
N MET A 73 -12.11 -8.62 -0.04
CA MET A 73 -12.95 -8.21 -1.17
C MET A 73 -12.64 -9.00 -2.46
N PRO A 74 -13.06 -10.28 -2.54
CA PRO A 74 -12.87 -11.09 -3.74
C PRO A 74 -13.62 -10.51 -4.92
N ILE A 75 -12.96 -10.53 -6.08
CA ILE A 75 -13.62 -10.36 -7.38
C ILE A 75 -13.38 -11.61 -8.20
N ASP A 76 -12.14 -12.07 -8.32
CA ASP A 76 -11.80 -13.37 -8.93
C ASP A 76 -11.48 -14.40 -7.83
N GLY A 77 -10.99 -15.58 -8.24
CA GLY A 77 -10.54 -16.61 -7.30
C GLY A 77 -9.43 -16.10 -6.38
N MET A 78 -9.59 -16.31 -5.06
CA MET A 78 -8.61 -15.95 -4.02
C MET A 78 -8.20 -17.17 -3.18
N GLU A 79 -8.33 -18.37 -3.73
CA GLU A 79 -8.18 -19.62 -2.97
C GLU A 79 -6.82 -19.72 -2.26
N HIS A 80 -5.74 -19.29 -2.93
CA HIS A 80 -4.40 -19.23 -2.34
C HIS A 80 -4.25 -18.13 -1.27
N ASP A 81 -4.99 -17.03 -1.38
CA ASP A 81 -4.90 -15.90 -0.45
C ASP A 81 -5.70 -16.14 0.83
N LEU A 82 -6.77 -16.93 0.77
CA LEU A 82 -7.62 -17.22 1.94
C LEU A 82 -6.84 -17.90 3.07
N GLY A 83 -5.91 -18.82 2.75
CA GLY A 83 -5.06 -19.45 3.76
C GLY A 83 -4.18 -18.44 4.50
N HIS A 84 -3.50 -17.56 3.75
CA HIS A 84 -2.68 -16.50 4.33
C HIS A 84 -3.50 -15.53 5.18
N ILE A 85 -4.71 -15.18 4.71
CA ILE A 85 -5.61 -14.30 5.44
C ILE A 85 -6.04 -14.94 6.77
N SER A 86 -6.35 -16.24 6.79
CA SER A 86 -6.67 -16.96 8.03
C SER A 86 -5.50 -16.98 9.02
N GLU A 87 -4.26 -17.19 8.55
CA GLU A 87 -3.07 -17.07 9.41
C GLU A 87 -2.89 -15.66 9.98
N LEU A 88 -3.22 -14.62 9.20
CA LEU A 88 -3.18 -13.24 9.67
C LEU A 88 -4.27 -12.97 10.72
N GLU A 89 -5.48 -13.47 10.52
CA GLU A 89 -6.57 -13.39 11.51
C GLU A 89 -6.17 -14.03 12.84
N GLU A 90 -5.56 -15.21 12.80
CA GLU A 90 -5.06 -15.91 13.99
C GLU A 90 -3.95 -15.12 14.69
N SER A 91 -2.90 -14.72 13.96
CA SER A 91 -1.78 -13.97 14.54
C SER A 91 -2.22 -12.64 15.18
N MET A 92 -3.21 -11.98 14.60
CA MET A 92 -3.69 -10.67 15.06
C MET A 92 -4.87 -10.74 16.04
N ASN A 93 -5.35 -11.94 16.37
CA ASN A 93 -6.59 -12.17 17.11
C ASN A 93 -7.73 -11.27 16.58
N ALA A 94 -7.99 -11.42 15.29
CA ALA A 94 -8.91 -10.60 14.52
C ALA A 94 -9.89 -11.46 13.74
N LYS A 95 -11.01 -10.85 13.35
CA LYS A 95 -11.96 -11.44 12.42
C LYS A 95 -12.30 -10.43 11.35
N PHE A 96 -12.02 -10.76 10.11
CA PHE A 96 -12.32 -9.93 8.96
C PHE A 96 -13.72 -10.22 8.43
N ILE A 97 -14.29 -9.24 7.76
CA ILE A 97 -15.54 -9.43 7.01
C ILE A 97 -15.22 -9.65 5.54
N THR A 98 -16.03 -10.46 4.86
CA THR A 98 -15.89 -10.68 3.43
C THR A 98 -17.01 -9.99 2.67
N VAL A 99 -16.65 -9.26 1.63
CA VAL A 99 -17.60 -8.60 0.71
C VAL A 99 -17.25 -9.07 -0.70
N ASN A 100 -17.99 -10.06 -1.21
CA ASN A 100 -17.78 -10.56 -2.56
C ASN A 100 -18.29 -9.54 -3.59
N LEU A 101 -17.40 -9.09 -4.47
CA LEU A 101 -17.65 -8.05 -5.46
C LEU A 101 -17.75 -8.58 -6.90
N LYS A 102 -17.71 -9.91 -7.13
CA LYS A 102 -17.78 -10.51 -8.48
C LYS A 102 -19.00 -10.01 -9.26
N GLN A 103 -20.19 -10.11 -8.68
CA GLN A 103 -21.44 -9.71 -9.35
C GLN A 103 -21.47 -8.21 -9.67
N THR A 104 -20.96 -7.38 -8.76
CA THR A 104 -20.85 -5.93 -8.97
C THR A 104 -19.87 -5.61 -10.09
N PHE A 105 -18.73 -6.30 -10.12
CA PHE A 105 -17.73 -6.18 -11.19
C PHE A 105 -18.30 -6.57 -12.55
N ASP A 106 -18.97 -7.73 -12.64
CA ASP A 106 -19.57 -8.20 -13.89
C ASP A 106 -20.65 -7.24 -14.41
N SER A 107 -21.44 -6.67 -13.51
CA SER A 107 -22.48 -5.69 -13.85
C SER A 107 -21.89 -4.40 -14.42
N ILE A 108 -20.82 -3.89 -13.79
CA ILE A 108 -20.12 -2.71 -14.33
C ILE A 108 -19.50 -3.03 -15.67
N LEU A 109 -18.77 -4.15 -15.79
CA LEU A 109 -18.10 -4.55 -17.02
C LEU A 109 -19.08 -4.62 -18.21
N LYS A 110 -20.25 -5.24 -18.00
CA LYS A 110 -21.32 -5.29 -19.00
C LYS A 110 -21.90 -3.91 -19.35
N THR A 111 -21.94 -2.99 -18.40
CA THR A 111 -22.51 -1.64 -18.59
C THR A 111 -21.57 -0.72 -19.34
N VAL A 112 -20.27 -0.77 -19.03
CA VAL A 112 -19.27 0.12 -19.66
C VAL A 112 -18.84 -0.35 -21.04
N ASP A 113 -18.95 -1.65 -21.33
CA ASP A 113 -18.63 -2.27 -22.63
C ASP A 113 -17.25 -1.85 -23.17
N ILE A 114 -16.20 -2.17 -22.41
CA ILE A 114 -14.81 -1.87 -22.75
C ILE A 114 -13.99 -3.16 -22.90
N GLU A 115 -13.03 -3.15 -23.82
CA GLU A 115 -12.14 -4.30 -24.08
C GLU A 115 -10.70 -4.10 -23.56
N ASP A 116 -10.31 -2.86 -23.24
CA ASP A 116 -8.96 -2.56 -22.78
C ASP A 116 -8.66 -3.24 -21.43
N LYS A 117 -7.70 -4.17 -21.45
CA LYS A 117 -7.36 -5.03 -20.30
C LYS A 117 -6.97 -4.25 -19.06
N MET A 118 -6.23 -3.15 -19.23
CA MET A 118 -5.79 -2.32 -18.11
C MET A 118 -6.96 -1.54 -17.50
N SER A 119 -7.83 -0.99 -18.35
CA SER A 119 -9.05 -0.32 -17.91
C SER A 119 -9.98 -1.26 -17.14
N ILE A 120 -10.17 -2.49 -17.64
CA ILE A 120 -10.94 -3.55 -16.96
C ILE A 120 -10.30 -3.89 -15.60
N SER A 121 -8.99 -4.09 -15.56
CA SER A 121 -8.25 -4.43 -14.33
C SER A 121 -8.41 -3.33 -13.27
N ASN A 122 -8.37 -2.06 -13.67
CA ASN A 122 -8.53 -0.91 -12.77
C ASN A 122 -9.96 -0.72 -12.24
N ILE A 123 -10.99 -1.40 -12.76
CA ILE A 123 -12.34 -1.40 -12.15
C ILE A 123 -12.28 -2.07 -10.77
N LYS A 124 -11.48 -3.14 -10.63
CA LYS A 124 -11.37 -3.94 -9.40
C LYS A 124 -10.97 -3.11 -8.17
N PRO A 125 -9.82 -2.40 -8.14
CA PRO A 125 -9.45 -1.59 -6.99
C PRO A 125 -10.41 -0.41 -6.74
N ARG A 126 -11.07 0.14 -7.78
CA ARG A 126 -12.10 1.18 -7.62
C ARG A 126 -13.37 0.67 -6.94
N LEU A 127 -13.78 -0.55 -7.24
CA LEU A 127 -14.88 -1.22 -6.54
C LEU A 127 -14.53 -1.52 -5.08
N ARG A 128 -13.30 -1.96 -4.82
CA ARG A 128 -12.79 -2.18 -3.46
C ARG A 128 -12.79 -0.88 -2.66
N MET A 129 -12.26 0.20 -3.23
CA MET A 129 -12.29 1.54 -2.64
C MET A 129 -13.72 1.98 -2.30
N THR A 130 -14.64 1.86 -3.26
CA THR A 130 -16.05 2.26 -3.07
C THR A 130 -16.68 1.47 -1.91
N SER A 131 -16.39 0.18 -1.82
CA SER A 131 -16.90 -0.69 -0.76
C SER A 131 -16.32 -0.35 0.61
N LEU A 132 -15.00 -0.08 0.67
CA LEU A 132 -14.33 0.36 1.91
C LEU A 132 -14.95 1.66 2.43
N TYR A 133 -15.13 2.67 1.58
CA TYR A 133 -15.73 3.95 1.99
C TYR A 133 -17.19 3.80 2.44
N ALA A 134 -17.99 3.00 1.75
CA ALA A 134 -19.38 2.74 2.16
C ALA A 134 -19.45 2.14 3.58
N ILE A 135 -18.59 1.16 3.88
CA ILE A 135 -18.51 0.53 5.20
C ILE A 135 -17.94 1.50 6.23
N ALA A 136 -16.86 2.22 5.89
CA ALA A 136 -16.18 3.18 6.75
C ALA A 136 -17.16 4.26 7.24
N GLN A 137 -17.91 4.85 6.31
CA GLN A 137 -18.88 5.90 6.62
C GLN A 137 -19.97 5.39 7.58
N SER A 138 -20.49 4.18 7.36
CA SER A 138 -21.51 3.58 8.26
C SER A 138 -21.01 3.36 9.69
N LYS A 139 -19.69 3.21 9.88
CA LYS A 139 -19.05 2.98 11.19
C LYS A 139 -18.38 4.23 11.76
N ARG A 140 -18.33 5.34 11.01
CA ARG A 140 -17.50 6.52 11.29
C ARG A 140 -16.01 6.16 11.40
N TYR A 141 -15.50 5.36 10.47
CA TYR A 141 -14.08 4.97 10.40
C TYR A 141 -13.37 5.72 9.27
N LEU A 142 -12.04 5.79 9.34
CA LEU A 142 -11.19 6.28 8.25
C LEU A 142 -10.62 5.08 7.46
N VAL A 143 -10.47 5.25 6.15
CA VAL A 143 -9.89 4.24 5.25
C VAL A 143 -8.37 4.38 5.23
N CYS A 144 -7.65 3.33 5.63
CA CYS A 144 -6.19 3.26 5.51
C CYS A 144 -5.80 2.70 4.15
N GLY A 145 -4.91 3.40 3.44
CA GLY A 145 -4.19 2.89 2.28
C GLY A 145 -2.95 2.12 2.64
N THR A 146 -2.48 1.38 1.64
CA THR A 146 -1.37 0.44 1.76
C THR A 146 -0.21 0.82 0.84
N ASP A 147 -0.27 1.98 0.18
CA ASP A 147 0.82 2.46 -0.66
C ASP A 147 2.08 2.68 0.18
N ASN A 148 3.13 1.94 -0.14
CA ASN A 148 4.48 2.14 0.39
C ASN A 148 5.26 3.18 -0.45
N LYS A 149 6.48 3.52 -0.02
CA LYS A 149 7.34 4.53 -0.66
C LYS A 149 7.60 4.20 -2.13
N ASP A 150 7.85 2.93 -2.43
CA ASP A 150 8.10 2.43 -3.78
C ASP A 150 6.91 2.68 -4.70
N GLU A 151 5.77 2.07 -4.38
CA GLU A 151 4.54 2.17 -5.16
C GLU A 151 4.09 3.61 -5.34
N TYR A 152 4.13 4.38 -4.25
CA TYR A 152 3.74 5.78 -4.27
C TYR A 152 4.65 6.60 -5.20
N PHE A 153 5.98 6.41 -5.07
CA PHE A 153 6.96 7.16 -5.86
C PHE A 153 6.83 6.91 -7.35
N ILE A 154 6.72 5.66 -7.81
CA ILE A 154 6.58 5.37 -9.23
C ILE A 154 5.12 5.41 -9.72
N GLY A 155 4.16 5.65 -8.81
CA GLY A 155 2.73 5.70 -9.10
C GLY A 155 2.13 4.35 -9.51
N TYR A 156 2.64 3.27 -8.93
CA TYR A 156 2.21 1.89 -9.16
C TYR A 156 1.01 1.53 -8.26
N PHE A 157 -0.07 2.27 -8.47
CA PHE A 157 -1.36 2.09 -7.81
C PHE A 157 -2.47 2.64 -8.72
N THR A 158 -3.72 2.26 -8.48
CA THR A 158 -4.86 2.80 -9.24
C THR A 158 -5.32 4.11 -8.63
N LYS A 159 -5.29 5.19 -9.42
CA LYS A 159 -5.83 6.49 -9.00
C LYS A 159 -7.33 6.37 -8.71
N TYR A 160 -7.75 6.79 -7.51
CA TYR A 160 -9.11 6.61 -6.98
C TYR A 160 -9.54 5.13 -6.89
N GLY A 161 -8.59 4.21 -6.85
CA GLY A 161 -8.77 2.82 -6.45
C GLY A 161 -8.11 2.61 -5.09
N ASP A 162 -7.12 1.74 -5.04
CA ASP A 162 -6.26 1.50 -3.88
C ASP A 162 -5.58 2.77 -3.35
N GLY A 163 -5.22 3.73 -4.22
CA GLY A 163 -4.71 5.04 -3.79
C GLY A 163 -5.80 6.06 -3.38
N GLY A 164 -7.08 5.68 -3.40
CA GLY A 164 -8.18 6.52 -2.92
C GLY A 164 -8.47 6.22 -1.45
N VAL A 165 -7.83 6.95 -0.53
CA VAL A 165 -7.85 6.66 0.92
C VAL A 165 -7.75 7.93 1.76
N ASP A 166 -8.02 7.81 3.06
CA ASP A 166 -7.91 8.92 4.01
C ASP A 166 -6.51 9.03 4.63
N LEU A 167 -5.87 7.88 4.87
CA LEU A 167 -4.59 7.79 5.60
C LEU A 167 -3.60 6.90 4.86
N LEU A 168 -2.32 7.30 4.84
CA LEU A 168 -1.22 6.56 4.22
C LEU A 168 -0.12 6.24 5.26
N PRO A 169 -0.33 5.26 6.16
CA PRO A 169 0.55 5.02 7.30
C PRO A 169 1.96 4.50 6.95
N ILE A 170 2.15 3.94 5.75
CA ILE A 170 3.41 3.29 5.36
C ILE A 170 4.06 3.92 4.12
N VAL A 171 3.58 5.07 3.65
CA VAL A 171 4.04 5.73 2.41
C VAL A 171 5.50 6.19 2.42
N HIS A 172 6.14 6.21 3.60
CA HIS A 172 7.55 6.56 3.74
C HIS A 172 8.47 5.34 3.92
N LEU A 173 7.91 4.13 3.96
CA LEU A 173 8.67 2.89 4.08
C LEU A 173 8.92 2.30 2.71
N THR A 174 10.17 1.94 2.43
CA THR A 174 10.52 1.10 1.28
C THR A 174 9.94 -0.31 1.43
N LYS A 175 9.86 -1.10 0.34
CA LYS A 175 9.27 -2.44 0.36
C LYS A 175 10.02 -3.36 1.33
N SER A 176 11.33 -3.23 1.47
CA SER A 176 12.08 -4.02 2.44
C SER A 176 11.91 -3.54 3.87
N GLU A 177 11.71 -2.23 4.10
CA GLU A 177 11.33 -1.73 5.42
C GLU A 177 9.92 -2.21 5.82
N VAL A 178 8.98 -2.28 4.87
CA VAL A 178 7.67 -2.93 5.07
C VAL A 178 7.83 -4.37 5.51
N LYS A 179 8.71 -5.15 4.83
CA LYS A 179 9.03 -6.53 5.25
C LYS A 179 9.62 -6.58 6.65
N TYR A 180 10.54 -5.68 6.98
CA TYR A 180 11.20 -5.65 8.28
C TYR A 180 10.23 -5.32 9.43
N LEU A 181 9.40 -4.28 9.26
CA LEU A 181 8.39 -3.91 10.26
C LEU A 181 7.30 -4.99 10.40
N SER A 182 6.95 -5.68 9.31
CA SER A 182 6.01 -6.81 9.35
C SER A 182 6.48 -7.92 10.28
N LYS A 183 7.79 -8.26 10.24
CA LYS A 183 8.41 -9.23 11.16
C LYS A 183 8.29 -8.78 12.62
N LEU A 184 8.56 -7.50 12.90
CA LEU A 184 8.48 -6.94 14.26
C LEU A 184 7.06 -6.91 14.82
N LEU A 185 6.05 -6.93 13.95
CA LEU A 185 4.62 -6.90 14.29
C LEU A 185 3.94 -8.27 14.19
N ASN A 186 4.71 -9.36 14.08
CA ASN A 186 4.21 -10.75 14.02
C ASN A 186 3.30 -11.03 12.81
N VAL A 187 3.49 -10.32 11.69
CA VAL A 187 2.84 -10.74 10.44
C VAL A 187 3.37 -12.14 10.08
N PRO A 188 2.50 -13.11 9.68
CA PRO A 188 2.93 -14.46 9.34
C PRO A 188 4.02 -14.52 8.27
N GLU A 189 5.00 -15.42 8.44
CA GLU A 189 6.11 -15.60 7.49
C GLU A 189 5.63 -15.99 6.08
N VAL A 190 4.48 -16.69 5.98
CA VAL A 190 3.89 -17.04 4.68
C VAL A 190 3.52 -15.78 3.86
N ILE A 191 3.09 -14.71 4.53
CA ILE A 191 2.78 -13.42 3.91
C ILE A 191 4.07 -12.65 3.61
N ILE A 192 5.03 -12.67 4.53
CA ILE A 192 6.28 -11.91 4.39
C ILE A 192 7.12 -12.42 3.22
N ASN A 193 7.15 -13.73 3.01
CA ASN A 193 7.94 -14.38 1.96
C ASN A 193 7.18 -14.52 0.63
N LYS A 194 5.90 -14.12 0.58
CA LYS A 194 5.12 -14.11 -0.67
C LYS A 194 5.72 -13.11 -1.65
N LYS A 195 5.83 -13.50 -2.92
CA LYS A 195 6.30 -12.60 -3.98
C LYS A 195 5.29 -11.46 -4.19
N PRO A 196 5.73 -10.18 -4.25
CA PRO A 196 4.84 -9.05 -4.50
C PRO A 196 4.07 -9.16 -5.82
N SER A 197 2.80 -8.79 -5.77
CA SER A 197 1.87 -8.80 -6.91
C SER A 197 0.70 -7.85 -6.64
N ALA A 198 0.34 -7.04 -7.63
CA ALA A 198 -0.85 -6.20 -7.59
C ALA A 198 -2.19 -6.99 -7.67
N GLY A 199 -2.15 -8.30 -7.96
CA GLY A 199 -3.33 -9.17 -7.96
C GLY A 199 -4.39 -8.77 -8.99
N LEU A 200 -3.97 -8.20 -10.12
CA LEU A 200 -4.85 -7.75 -11.20
C LEU A 200 -5.28 -8.92 -12.12
N TRP A 201 -4.38 -9.89 -12.34
CA TRP A 201 -4.62 -11.13 -13.08
C TRP A 201 -3.74 -12.28 -12.54
N GLU A 202 -4.09 -13.52 -12.90
CA GLU A 202 -3.37 -14.72 -12.45
C GLU A 202 -1.92 -14.74 -12.98
N GLY A 203 -0.96 -15.03 -12.09
CA GLY A 203 0.47 -15.09 -12.42
C GLY A 203 1.19 -13.74 -12.53
N GLN A 204 0.55 -12.61 -12.21
CA GLN A 204 1.20 -11.30 -12.21
C GLN A 204 2.31 -11.22 -11.15
N SER A 205 3.47 -10.65 -11.53
CA SER A 205 4.54 -10.24 -10.61
C SER A 205 4.94 -8.79 -10.91
N ASP A 206 5.07 -7.98 -9.87
CA ASP A 206 5.38 -6.55 -10.05
C ASP A 206 6.73 -6.33 -10.73
N GLU A 207 7.77 -7.07 -10.32
CA GLU A 207 9.13 -6.93 -10.88
C GLU A 207 9.20 -7.28 -12.38
N ASP A 208 8.36 -8.19 -12.86
CA ASP A 208 8.29 -8.54 -14.28
C ASP A 208 7.70 -7.36 -15.10
N GLU A 209 6.70 -6.67 -14.57
CA GLU A 209 6.10 -5.46 -15.17
C GLU A 209 7.05 -4.25 -15.08
N LEU A 210 7.68 -4.08 -13.92
CA LEU A 210 8.61 -2.99 -13.62
C LEU A 210 9.96 -3.16 -14.33
N SER A 211 10.35 -4.38 -14.70
CA SER A 211 11.67 -4.70 -15.29
C SER A 211 12.87 -4.20 -14.45
N PHE A 212 12.66 -4.06 -13.14
CA PHE A 212 13.66 -3.81 -12.11
C PHE A 212 13.15 -4.39 -10.79
N SER A 213 14.05 -4.67 -9.85
CA SER A 213 13.67 -5.25 -8.57
C SER A 213 13.24 -4.19 -7.56
N TYR A 214 12.49 -4.60 -6.53
CA TYR A 214 12.26 -3.72 -5.38
C TYR A 214 13.56 -3.37 -4.65
N ASP A 215 14.58 -4.25 -4.66
CA ASP A 215 15.88 -3.93 -4.08
C ASP A 215 16.61 -2.80 -4.83
N ASP A 216 16.39 -2.67 -6.15
CA ASP A 216 16.92 -1.55 -6.93
C ASP A 216 16.17 -0.25 -6.63
N LEU A 217 14.83 -0.32 -6.55
CA LEU A 217 14.01 0.85 -6.27
C LEU A 217 14.21 1.36 -4.83
N ASP A 218 14.20 0.47 -3.84
CA ASP A 218 14.50 0.80 -2.44
C ASP A 218 15.84 1.56 -2.34
N PHE A 219 16.89 1.05 -3.00
CA PHE A 219 18.22 1.66 -2.96
C PHE A 219 18.28 3.00 -3.68
N TYR A 220 17.59 3.12 -4.83
CA TYR A 220 17.42 4.40 -5.50
C TYR A 220 16.76 5.42 -4.55
N LEU A 221 15.68 5.03 -3.88
CA LEU A 221 14.90 5.89 -2.99
C LEU A 221 15.65 6.31 -1.73
N ASP A 222 16.49 5.45 -1.18
CA ASP A 222 17.31 5.77 0.00
C ASP A 222 18.54 6.62 -0.33
N HIS A 223 18.94 6.66 -1.60
CA HIS A 223 20.05 7.47 -2.11
C HIS A 223 19.61 8.55 -3.09
N ILE A 224 18.33 8.92 -3.13
CA ILE A 224 17.74 9.80 -4.18
C ILE A 224 18.46 11.15 -4.34
N ASN A 225 19.16 11.61 -3.30
CA ASN A 225 19.95 12.85 -3.31
C ASN A 225 21.45 12.64 -3.61
N ASN A 226 21.87 11.42 -3.95
CA ASN A 226 23.28 11.05 -4.16
C ASN A 226 23.47 10.28 -5.48
N ASN A 227 23.50 11.05 -6.57
CA ASN A 227 23.69 10.52 -7.92
C ASN A 227 25.00 9.74 -8.09
N VAL A 228 26.05 10.05 -7.33
CA VAL A 228 27.33 9.32 -7.42
C VAL A 228 27.16 7.88 -6.95
N ILE A 229 26.45 7.67 -5.84
CA ILE A 229 26.18 6.32 -5.31
C ILE A 229 25.20 5.58 -6.22
N ILE A 230 24.12 6.23 -6.65
CA ILE A 230 23.14 5.61 -7.55
C ILE A 230 23.80 5.11 -8.84
N ASN A 231 24.55 5.96 -9.55
CA ASN A 231 25.20 5.57 -10.80
C ASN A 231 26.33 4.54 -10.63
N LYS A 232 26.85 4.37 -9.42
CA LYS A 232 27.87 3.34 -9.13
C LYS A 232 27.24 1.95 -9.06
N TYR A 233 26.00 1.83 -8.61
CA TYR A 233 25.41 0.56 -8.21
C TYR A 233 24.13 0.17 -8.98
N LEU A 234 23.50 1.11 -9.68
CA LEU A 234 22.33 0.84 -10.50
C LEU A 234 22.62 1.09 -11.98
N ASP A 235 22.06 0.24 -12.84
CA ASP A 235 22.14 0.42 -14.28
C ASP A 235 21.40 1.68 -14.73
N LYS A 236 21.98 2.39 -15.69
CA LYS A 236 21.40 3.60 -16.26
C LYS A 236 19.96 3.41 -16.76
N ASN A 237 19.67 2.26 -17.39
CA ASN A 237 18.32 1.95 -17.89
C ASN A 237 17.29 1.81 -16.75
N VAL A 238 17.71 1.28 -15.59
CA VAL A 238 16.84 1.16 -14.40
C VAL A 238 16.53 2.56 -13.85
N ILE A 239 17.56 3.39 -13.69
CA ILE A 239 17.43 4.78 -13.22
C ILE A 239 16.47 5.56 -14.13
N GLU A 240 16.71 5.55 -15.44
CA GLU A 240 15.87 6.25 -16.42
C GLU A 240 14.42 5.74 -16.42
N LYS A 241 14.20 4.43 -16.21
CA LYS A 241 12.84 3.88 -16.12
C LYS A 241 12.14 4.36 -14.85
N ILE A 242 12.80 4.33 -13.68
CA ILE A 242 12.27 4.83 -12.41
C ILE A 242 11.86 6.31 -12.53
N GLU A 243 12.77 7.15 -13.03
CA GLU A 243 12.52 8.59 -13.20
C GLU A 243 11.37 8.87 -14.16
N ARG A 244 11.31 8.13 -15.29
CA ARG A 244 10.21 8.25 -16.25
C ARG A 244 8.87 7.85 -15.63
N MET A 245 8.83 6.76 -14.87
CA MET A 245 7.60 6.31 -14.19
C MET A 245 7.16 7.33 -13.14
N HIS A 246 8.08 7.84 -12.33
CA HIS A 246 7.81 8.91 -11.37
C HIS A 246 7.22 10.14 -12.08
N LYS A 247 7.90 10.67 -13.09
CA LYS A 247 7.44 11.85 -13.84
C LYS A 247 6.07 11.66 -14.47
N ASN A 248 5.84 10.53 -15.15
CA ASN A 248 4.58 10.28 -15.85
C ASN A 248 3.39 10.06 -14.91
N SER A 249 3.65 9.62 -13.68
CA SER A 249 2.62 9.35 -12.68
C SER A 249 2.36 10.51 -11.71
N GLU A 250 2.98 11.68 -11.92
CA GLU A 250 2.85 12.83 -11.02
C GLU A 250 1.38 13.22 -10.76
N HIS A 251 0.54 13.11 -11.78
CA HIS A 251 -0.89 13.36 -11.65
C HIS A 251 -1.61 12.43 -10.65
N LYS A 252 -1.02 11.31 -10.24
CA LYS A 252 -1.59 10.40 -9.23
C LYS A 252 -1.27 10.83 -7.79
N ARG A 253 -0.18 11.57 -7.58
CA ARG A 253 0.25 12.08 -6.26
C ARG A 253 -0.23 13.50 -5.97
N GLN A 254 -0.84 14.15 -6.95
CA GLN A 254 -1.41 15.48 -6.82
C GLN A 254 -2.91 15.41 -6.54
N SER A 255 -3.40 16.33 -5.71
CA SER A 255 -4.83 16.65 -5.65
C SER A 255 -5.35 17.06 -7.03
N ALA A 256 -6.68 17.05 -7.21
CA ALA A 256 -7.29 17.49 -8.48
C ALA A 256 -6.81 18.91 -8.85
N TYR A 257 -6.34 19.08 -10.10
CA TYR A 257 -5.89 20.37 -10.60
C TYR A 257 -7.06 21.35 -10.64
N LYS A 258 -6.83 22.55 -10.10
CA LYS A 258 -7.81 23.63 -10.03
C LYS A 258 -7.17 24.93 -10.53
N PRO A 259 -7.92 25.76 -11.27
CA PRO A 259 -7.46 27.12 -11.53
C PRO A 259 -7.32 27.88 -10.21
N LEU A 260 -6.53 28.96 -10.21
CA LEU A 260 -6.48 29.88 -9.08
C LEU A 260 -7.87 30.48 -8.84
N ASP A 261 -8.23 30.66 -7.58
CA ASP A 261 -9.49 31.34 -7.24
C ASP A 261 -9.42 32.81 -7.64
N ILE A 262 -10.56 33.38 -8.00
CA ILE A 262 -10.68 34.81 -8.30
C ILE A 262 -10.95 35.57 -7.01
N ASN A 263 -10.25 36.67 -6.78
CA ASN A 263 -10.54 37.55 -5.66
C ASN A 263 -11.97 38.09 -5.80
N LYS A 264 -12.84 37.80 -4.82
CA LYS A 264 -14.18 38.39 -4.71
C LYS A 264 -14.10 39.58 -3.75
N LYS A 265 -14.61 40.75 -4.17
CA LYS A 265 -14.79 41.93 -3.31
C LYS A 265 -16.07 41.82 -2.50
#